data_AF-F4SCE2-F1
#
_entry.id   AF-F4SCE2-F1
#
_cell.length_a   1.000
_cell.length_b   1.000
_cell.length_c   1.000
_cell.angle_alpha   90.00
_cell.angle_beta   90.00
_cell.angle_gamma   90.00
#
_symmetry.space_group_name_H-M   'P 1'
#
loop_
_entity.id
_entity.type
_entity.pdbx_description
1 polymer ?
#
loop_
_entity_poly.entity_id
_entity_poly.type
_entity_poly.pdbx_seq_one_letter_code
_entity_poly.pdbx_strand_id
1 'polypeptide(L)'
;MHPFIIPLYDTFLHSTTCELHFIFECMEENLYQLTKFRKGRPLADGLIACIFEQIVLGLHHVHSCGYFHHDMKPENLLITTTGLTNYPQGNCRVLND
;
A
#
# COMPACT_ATOMS: atom_id res chain seq x y z
N MET A 1 3.13 -9.97 -11.00
CA MET A 1 3.27 -8.78 -10.15
C MET A 1 2.08 -7.88 -10.42
N HIS A 2 1.38 -7.42 -9.37
CA HIS A 2 0.15 -6.65 -9.51
C HIS A 2 0.40 -5.18 -9.13
N PRO A 3 -0.13 -4.19 -9.88
CA PRO A 3 0.22 -2.78 -9.70
C PRO A 3 -0.19 -2.17 -8.36
N PHE A 4 -1.18 -2.75 -7.67
CA PHE A 4 -1.67 -2.27 -6.36
C PHE A 4 -1.22 -3.13 -5.18
N ILE A 5 -0.17 -3.92 -5.40
CA ILE A 5 0.51 -4.72 -4.38
C ILE A 5 1.98 -4.31 -4.35
N ILE A 6 2.50 -4.01 -3.17
CA ILE A 6 3.87 -3.53 -3.01
C ILE A 6 4.84 -4.70 -3.28
N PRO A 7 5.76 -4.55 -4.25
CA PRO A 7 6.69 -5.62 -4.56
C PRO A 7 7.72 -5.79 -3.44
N LEU A 8 7.92 -7.05 -3.05
CA LEU A 8 9.06 -7.50 -2.26
C LEU A 8 10.21 -7.79 -3.23
N TYR A 9 11.30 -7.03 -3.11
CA TYR A 9 12.48 -7.17 -3.96
C TYR A 9 13.46 -8.20 -3.45
N ASP A 10 13.68 -8.25 -2.13
CA ASP A 10 14.64 -9.16 -1.53
C ASP A 10 14.31 -9.46 -0.06
N THR A 11 14.85 -10.56 0.44
CA THR A 11 14.77 -10.98 1.85
C THR A 11 16.10 -11.51 2.32
N PHE A 12 16.56 -11.08 3.49
CA PHE A 12 17.78 -11.62 4.07
C PHE A 12 17.67 -11.80 5.58
N LEU A 13 18.37 -12.83 6.08
CA LEU A 13 18.49 -13.11 7.51
C LEU A 13 19.82 -12.58 8.00
N HIS A 14 19.78 -11.70 9.00
CA HIS A 14 21.00 -11.28 9.67
C HIS A 14 21.54 -12.44 10.50
N SER A 15 22.69 -13.00 10.10
CA SER A 15 23.20 -14.28 10.62
C SER A 15 23.48 -14.31 12.12
N THR A 16 23.74 -13.15 12.73
CA THR A 16 24.12 -13.05 14.15
C THR A 16 22.93 -12.77 15.06
N THR A 17 21.95 -11.99 14.60
CA THR A 17 20.77 -11.57 15.38
C THR A 17 19.55 -12.43 15.07
N CYS A 18 19.61 -13.23 14.00
CA CYS A 18 18.49 -13.99 13.45
C CYS A 18 17.28 -13.11 13.06
N GLU A 19 17.53 -11.84 12.74
CA GLU A 19 16.49 -10.92 12.27
C GLU A 19 16.24 -11.09 10.78
N LEU A 20 14.97 -11.27 10.39
CA LEU A 20 14.55 -11.34 8.99
C LEU A 20 14.23 -9.93 8.50
N HIS A 21 14.91 -9.50 7.45
CA HIS A 21 14.71 -8.22 6.81
C HIS A 21 14.04 -8.40 5.45
N PHE A 22 13.08 -7.54 5.16
CA PHE A 22 12.36 -7.49 3.90
C PHE A 22 12.64 -6.17 3.18
N ILE A 23 12.96 -6.23 1.90
CA ILE A 23 13.25 -5.07 1.06
C ILE A 23 12.10 -4.85 0.09
N PHE A 24 11.40 -3.74 0.26
CA PHE A 24 10.23 -3.37 -0.55
C PHE A 24 10.48 -2.10 -1.37
N GLU A 25 9.54 -1.77 -2.25
CA GLU A 25 9.42 -0.42 -2.81
C GLU A 25 9.21 0.61 -1.69
N CYS A 26 9.89 1.76 -1.83
CA CYS A 26 9.75 2.86 -0.89
C CYS A 26 8.42 3.59 -1.12
N MET A 27 7.65 3.77 -0.04
CA MET A 27 6.39 4.50 -0.04
C MET A 27 6.49 5.71 0.89
N GLU A 28 5.67 6.73 0.66
CA GLU A 28 5.80 8.02 1.34
C GLU A 28 5.09 8.02 2.70
N GLU A 29 3.84 7.58 2.74
CA GLU A 29 3.02 7.54 3.95
C GLU A 29 1.98 6.41 3.88
N ASN A 30 1.24 6.17 4.96
CA ASN A 30 0.08 5.30 4.95
C ASN A 30 -1.25 6.08 5.04
N LEU A 31 -2.37 5.43 4.73
CA LEU A 31 -3.69 6.06 4.71
C LEU A 31 -4.10 6.60 6.09
N TYR A 32 -3.65 5.97 7.17
CA TYR A 32 -3.85 6.49 8.53
C TYR A 32 -3.18 7.87 8.73
N GLN A 33 -1.92 7.99 8.32
CA GLN A 33 -1.17 9.25 8.40
C GLN A 33 -1.83 10.33 7.55
N LEU A 34 -2.19 10.01 6.30
CA LEU A 34 -2.87 10.94 5.39
C LEU A 34 -4.16 11.50 6.02
N THR A 35 -5.02 10.62 6.55
CA THR A 35 -6.29 11.05 7.17
C THR A 35 -6.07 11.87 8.44
N LYS A 36 -5.08 11.51 9.26
CA LYS A 36 -4.70 12.25 10.47
C LYS A 36 -4.20 13.66 10.15
N PHE A 37 -3.35 13.82 9.13
CA PHE A 37 -2.84 15.13 8.70
C PHE A 37 -3.96 16.08 8.26
N ARG A 38 -5.05 15.55 7.72
CA ARG A 38 -6.20 16.35 7.29
C ARG A 38 -7.08 16.85 8.43
N LYS A 39 -6.83 16.44 9.69
CA LYS A 39 -7.55 16.90 10.90
C LYS A 39 -9.08 16.81 10.75
N GLY A 40 -9.56 15.67 10.25
CA GLY A 40 -10.99 15.43 10.04
C GLY A 40 -11.59 16.05 8.77
N ARG A 41 -10.80 16.75 7.95
CA ARG A 41 -11.26 17.20 6.63
C ARG A 41 -11.34 16.01 5.67
N PRO A 42 -12.49 15.77 5.02
CA PRO A 42 -12.66 14.63 4.13
C PRO A 42 -11.69 14.72 2.94
N LEU A 43 -11.33 13.56 2.39
CA LEU A 43 -10.69 13.48 1.07
C LEU A 43 -11.72 13.85 -0.01
N ALA A 44 -11.24 14.29 -1.18
CA ALA A 44 -12.13 14.51 -2.30
C ALA A 44 -12.75 13.18 -2.74
N ASP A 45 -14.03 13.17 -3.11
CA ASP A 45 -14.76 11.95 -3.48
C ASP A 45 -14.06 11.14 -4.57
N GLY A 46 -13.50 11.82 -5.58
CA GLY A 46 -12.73 11.16 -6.65
C GLY A 46 -11.46 10.46 -6.15
N LEU A 47 -10.81 11.01 -5.11
CA LEU A 47 -9.65 10.38 -4.50
C LEU A 47 -10.06 9.16 -3.65
N ILE A 48 -11.17 9.26 -2.92
CA ILE A 48 -11.74 8.13 -2.16
C ILE A 48 -12.07 6.99 -3.09
N ALA A 49 -12.78 7.27 -4.20
CA ALA A 49 -13.13 6.27 -5.20
C ALA A 49 -11.90 5.60 -5.80
N CYS A 50 -10.87 6.39 -6.16
CA CYS A 50 -9.62 5.88 -6.71
C CYS A 50 -8.85 5.00 -5.71
N ILE A 51 -8.74 5.41 -4.45
CA ILE A 51 -8.11 4.60 -3.39
C ILE A 51 -8.87 3.29 -3.21
N PHE A 52 -10.20 3.35 -3.13
CA PHE A 52 -11.04 2.17 -2.96
C PHE A 52 -10.92 1.18 -4.11
N GLU A 53 -10.91 1.67 -5.35
CA GLU A 53 -10.70 0.85 -6.55
C GLU A 53 -9.35 0.11 -6.48
N GLN A 54 -8.26 0.82 -6.16
CA GLN A 54 -6.92 0.22 -6.05
C GLN A 54 -6.86 -0.87 -4.97
N ILE A 55 -7.48 -0.63 -3.80
CA ILE A 55 -7.56 -1.60 -2.71
C ILE A 55 -8.31 -2.86 -3.15
N VAL A 56 -9.48 -2.70 -3.78
CA VAL A 56 -10.31 -3.84 -4.21
C VAL A 56 -9.60 -4.65 -5.29
N LEU A 57 -8.94 -3.99 -6.25
CA LEU A 57 -8.16 -4.68 -7.28
C LEU A 57 -6.96 -5.42 -6.68
N GLY A 58 -6.25 -4.82 -5.72
CA GLY A 58 -5.17 -5.48 -4.97
C GLY A 58 -5.66 -6.71 -4.22
N LEU A 59 -6.74 -6.58 -3.44
CA LEU A 59 -7.35 -7.70 -2.71
C LEU A 59 -7.88 -8.79 -3.62
N HIS A 60 -8.48 -8.42 -4.76
CA HIS A 60 -8.91 -9.41 -5.75
C HIS A 60 -7.73 -10.26 -6.22
N HIS A 61 -6.57 -9.64 -6.49
CA HIS A 61 -5.37 -10.37 -6.83
C HIS A 61 -4.90 -11.30 -5.70
N VAL A 62 -4.81 -10.79 -4.46
CA VAL A 62 -4.41 -11.60 -3.28
C VAL A 62 -5.32 -12.82 -3.12
N HIS A 63 -6.64 -12.63 -3.21
CA HIS A 63 -7.63 -13.71 -3.12
C HIS A 63 -7.53 -14.67 -4.31
N SER A 64 -7.26 -14.20 -5.53
CA SER A 64 -7.06 -15.06 -6.70
C SER A 64 -5.84 -15.99 -6.57
N CYS A 65 -4.86 -15.57 -5.78
CA CYS A 65 -3.67 -16.37 -5.44
C CYS A 65 -3.92 -17.32 -4.25
N GLY A 66 -5.12 -17.34 -3.67
CA GLY A 66 -5.47 -18.22 -2.55
C GLY A 66 -5.05 -17.70 -1.16
N TYR A 67 -4.63 -16.44 -1.07
CA TYR A 67 -4.25 -15.81 0.19
C TYR A 67 -5.36 -14.89 0.70
N PHE A 68 -5.36 -14.66 2.00
CA PHE A 68 -6.14 -13.62 2.64
C PHE A 68 -5.18 -12.71 3.40
N HIS A 69 -5.36 -11.40 3.30
CA HIS A 69 -4.50 -10.45 4.01
C HIS A 69 -4.71 -10.50 5.54
N HIS A 70 -5.92 -10.76 6.02
CA HIS A 70 -6.27 -10.84 7.47
C HIS A 70 -6.04 -9.57 8.33
N ASP A 71 -5.24 -8.60 7.91
CA ASP A 71 -4.91 -7.38 8.67
C ASP A 71 -5.19 -6.11 7.85
N MET A 72 -6.35 -6.06 7.19
CA MET A 72 -6.76 -4.89 6.43
C MET A 72 -7.09 -3.72 7.36
N LYS A 73 -6.20 -2.73 7.37
CA LYS A 73 -6.34 -1.48 8.13
C LYS A 73 -5.62 -0.32 7.44
N PRO A 74 -5.95 0.94 7.77
CA PRO A 74 -5.36 2.11 7.12
C PRO A 74 -3.82 2.19 7.19
N GLU A 75 -3.20 1.56 8.19
CA GLU A 75 -1.75 1.51 8.38
C GLU A 75 -1.03 0.63 7.35
N ASN A 76 -1.72 -0.39 6.80
CA ASN A 76 -1.18 -1.33 5.81
C ASN A 76 -1.48 -0.89 4.36
N LEU A 77 -2.14 0.25 4.19
CA LEU A 77 -2.44 0.88 2.91
C LEU A 77 -1.43 2.00 2.68
N LEU A 78 -0.33 1.69 1.99
CA LEU A 78 0.73 2.66 1.75
C LEU A 78 0.43 3.48 0.50
N ILE A 79 0.84 4.74 0.53
CA ILE A 79 0.53 5.75 -0.46
C ILE A 79 1.84 6.30 -0.97
N THR A 80 1.89 6.55 -2.27
CA THR A 80 3.01 7.25 -2.89
C THR A 80 2.49 8.21 -3.95
N THR A 81 3.16 9.35 -4.07
CA THR A 81 2.97 10.28 -5.17
C THR A 81 3.90 9.96 -6.37
N THR A 82 4.76 8.94 -6.26
CA THR A 82 5.61 8.51 -7.37
C THR A 82 4.78 7.86 -8.49
N GLY A 83 4.81 8.50 -9.67
CA GLY A 83 3.95 8.24 -10.82
C GLY A 83 3.36 9.51 -11.48
N LEU A 84 3.51 10.67 -10.85
CA LEU A 84 2.90 11.95 -11.23
C LEU A 84 3.61 12.76 -12.33
N THR A 85 4.55 12.20 -13.10
CA THR A 85 5.01 12.92 -14.32
C THR A 85 3.89 13.08 -15.36
N ASN A 86 2.73 12.42 -15.13
CA ASN A 86 1.43 12.77 -15.71
C ASN A 86 0.36 12.80 -14.59
N TYR A 87 -0.06 13.98 -14.08
CA TYR A 87 -1.15 14.15 -13.09
C TYR A 87 -2.55 13.83 -13.72
N PRO A 88 -3.66 13.51 -12.98
CA PRO A 88 -3.93 13.67 -11.54
C PRO A 88 -4.67 12.47 -10.88
N GLN A 89 -3.97 11.54 -10.20
CA GLN A 89 -4.61 10.56 -9.28
C GLN A 89 -3.58 10.09 -8.25
N GLY A 90 -3.96 10.07 -6.97
CA GLY A 90 -3.10 9.56 -5.90
C GLY A 90 -3.03 8.03 -5.97
N ASN A 91 -1.82 7.47 -5.88
CA ASN A 91 -1.60 6.02 -5.89
C ASN A 91 -1.57 5.49 -4.46
N CYS A 92 -2.48 4.57 -4.13
CA CYS A 92 -2.50 3.84 -2.86
C CYS A 92 -2.35 2.34 -3.16
N ARG A 93 -1.32 1.71 -2.60
CA ARG A 93 -1.02 0.28 -2.77
C ARG A 93 -1.12 -0.45 -1.43
N VAL A 94 -1.49 -1.72 -1.50
CA VAL A 94 -1.60 -2.60 -0.33
C VAL A 94 -0.23 -3.21 -0.04
N LEU A 95 0.20 -3.17 1.23
CA LEU A 95 1.39 -3.88 1.69
C LEU A 95 1.13 -5.39 1.70
N ASN A 96 2.09 -6.20 1.26
CA ASN A 96 2.04 -7.64 1.48
C ASN A 96 2.54 -7.99 2.89
N ASP A 97 1.86 -8.95 3.53
CA ASP A 97 2.36 -9.63 4.73
C ASP A 97 3.50 -10.63 4.40
#